data_AF-A0A2D5TY75-F1
#
_entry.id   AF-A0A2D5TY75-F1
#
_cell.length_a   1.000
_cell.length_b   1.000
_cell.length_c   1.000
_cell.angle_alpha   90.00
_cell.angle_beta   90.00
_cell.angle_gamma   90.00
#
_symmetry.space_group_name_H-M   'P 1'
#
loop_
_entity.id
_entity.type
_entity.pdbx_description
1 polymer ?
#
loop_
_entity_poly.entity_id
_entity_poly.type
_entity_poly.pdbx_seq_one_letter_code
_entity_poly.pdbx_strand_id
1 'polypeptide(L)'
;MAGRLSVNPLVHLDVFGSLMVLIAGFGYAKPVPVNPRNFRHPRADAFVAAAGPLMNLLLGLGGGALIHLFHFNGWLYWEGFPLMKLLTFFILINFNLCLFNLIPLGPLDGSYVLSGFLNRELKWKYEEWNARFGYHALLGLVLVSVALPGFSFFGWISQISRGMLRLLIS
;
A
#
# COMPACT_ATOMS: atom_id res chain seq x y z
N MET A 1 10.10 -28.33 -15.96
CA MET A 1 10.18 -28.63 -14.52
C MET A 1 11.22 -27.70 -13.90
N ALA A 2 10.89 -27.14 -12.73
CA ALA A 2 11.64 -26.23 -11.86
C ALA A 2 13.09 -25.84 -12.23
N GLY A 3 13.26 -24.65 -12.82
CA GLY A 3 14.49 -23.84 -12.74
C GLY A 3 14.39 -22.72 -11.68
N ARG A 4 13.36 -22.74 -10.83
CA ARG A 4 12.96 -21.63 -9.93
C ARG A 4 13.40 -21.83 -8.47
N LEU A 5 14.48 -22.57 -8.27
CA LEU A 5 15.15 -22.72 -6.97
C LEU A 5 16.64 -22.47 -7.14
N SER A 6 17.01 -21.42 -7.88
CA SER A 6 18.38 -20.94 -7.85
C SER A 6 18.51 -19.98 -6.68
N VAL A 7 19.28 -20.38 -5.67
CA VAL A 7 19.72 -19.53 -4.53
C VAL A 7 20.69 -18.44 -5.02
N ASN A 8 21.05 -18.45 -6.31
CA ASN A 8 21.93 -17.46 -6.89
C ASN A 8 21.20 -16.10 -7.00
N PRO A 9 21.61 -15.09 -6.21
CA PRO A 9 20.99 -13.77 -6.20
C PRO A 9 21.16 -13.04 -7.55
N LEU A 10 22.16 -13.42 -8.35
CA LEU A 10 22.43 -12.83 -9.67
C LEU A 10 21.34 -13.12 -10.71
N VAL A 11 20.52 -14.16 -10.52
CA VAL A 11 19.45 -14.51 -11.47
C VAL A 11 18.21 -13.63 -11.27
N HIS A 12 18.13 -12.94 -10.12
CA HIS A 12 17.04 -12.02 -9.76
C HIS A 12 17.42 -10.54 -9.93
N LEU A 13 18.71 -10.24 -10.11
CA LEU A 13 19.21 -8.89 -10.35
C LEU A 13 19.16 -8.57 -11.84
N ASP A 14 18.48 -7.49 -12.21
CA ASP A 14 18.61 -6.89 -13.53
C ASP A 14 19.87 -6.03 -13.52
N VAL A 15 20.88 -6.41 -14.31
CA VAL A 15 22.18 -5.71 -14.40
C VAL A 15 21.98 -4.22 -14.69
N PHE A 16 21.00 -3.88 -15.52
CA PHE A 16 20.66 -2.47 -15.80
C PHE A 16 20.01 -1.80 -14.60
N GLY A 17 19.03 -2.46 -13.97
CA GLY A 17 18.37 -1.95 -12.77
C GLY A 17 19.36 -1.71 -11.62
N SER A 18 20.30 -2.63 -11.41
CA SER A 18 21.37 -2.49 -10.42
C SER A 18 22.35 -1.37 -10.77
N LEU A 19 22.70 -1.19 -12.05
CA LEU A 19 23.57 -0.09 -12.48
C LEU A 19 22.91 1.28 -12.30
N MET A 20 21.60 1.38 -12.50
CA MET A 20 20.87 2.62 -12.25
C MET A 20 20.86 3.02 -10.76
N VAL A 21 20.86 2.05 -9.82
CA VAL A 21 21.04 2.35 -8.39
C VAL A 21 22.37 3.07 -8.15
N LEU A 22 23.44 2.61 -8.80
CA LEU A 22 24.79 3.14 -8.66
C LEU A 22 24.95 4.55 -9.28
N ILE A 23 24.31 4.80 -10.43
CA ILE A 23 24.48 6.05 -11.18
C ILE A 23 23.46 7.11 -10.78
N ALA A 24 22.22 6.71 -10.53
CA ALA A 24 21.08 7.61 -10.37
C ALA A 24 20.44 7.54 -8.97
N GLY A 25 20.88 6.62 -8.11
CA GLY A 25 20.31 6.42 -6.77
C GLY A 25 18.96 5.69 -6.77
N PHE A 26 18.48 5.25 -7.93
CA PHE A 26 17.24 4.48 -8.09
C PHE A 26 17.41 3.35 -9.10
N GLY A 27 16.80 2.21 -8.86
CA GLY A 27 16.80 1.06 -9.76
C GLY A 27 15.49 0.29 -9.67
N TYR A 28 15.23 -0.54 -10.67
CA TYR A 28 14.02 -1.36 -10.72
C TYR A 28 14.38 -2.84 -10.72
N ALA A 29 13.60 -3.65 -10.00
CA ALA A 29 13.72 -5.09 -10.02
C ALA A 29 12.90 -5.68 -11.17
N LYS A 30 13.34 -6.82 -11.71
CA LYS A 30 12.58 -7.55 -12.72
C LYS A 30 11.22 -7.98 -12.12
N PRO A 31 10.08 -7.58 -12.70
CA PRO A 31 8.78 -7.91 -12.15
C PRO A 31 8.58 -9.43 -12.17
N VAL A 32 8.16 -10.00 -11.04
CA VAL A 32 7.87 -11.43 -10.95
C VAL A 32 6.52 -11.69 -11.61
N PRO A 33 6.44 -12.53 -12.67
CA PRO A 33 5.17 -12.80 -13.32
C PRO A 33 4.27 -13.64 -12.40
N VAL A 34 3.19 -13.02 -11.92
CA VAL A 34 2.11 -13.71 -11.22
C VAL A 34 1.24 -14.40 -12.27
N ASN A 35 0.98 -15.71 -12.13
CA ASN A 35 0.12 -16.43 -13.05
C ASN A 35 -1.32 -16.50 -12.50
N PRO A 36 -2.29 -15.75 -13.07
CA PRO A 36 -3.67 -15.74 -12.58
C PRO A 36 -4.37 -17.08 -12.73
N ARG A 37 -3.86 -17.99 -13.57
CA ARG A 37 -4.44 -19.33 -13.78
C ARG A 37 -4.25 -20.28 -12.59
N ASN A 38 -3.49 -19.88 -11.57
CA ASN A 38 -3.27 -20.70 -10.38
C ASN A 38 -4.29 -20.45 -9.25
N PHE A 39 -5.23 -19.51 -9.43
CA PHE A 39 -6.22 -19.19 -8.41
C PHE A 39 -7.38 -20.21 -8.43
N ARG A 40 -7.54 -20.92 -7.30
CA ARG A 40 -8.58 -21.95 -7.12
C ARG A 40 -9.98 -21.39 -6.85
N HIS A 41 -10.13 -20.08 -6.63
CA HIS A 41 -11.40 -19.44 -6.26
C HIS A 41 -11.64 -18.14 -7.06
N PRO A 42 -12.87 -17.85 -7.56
CA PRO A 42 -13.18 -16.67 -8.37
C PRO A 42 -12.94 -15.31 -7.69
N ARG A 43 -12.81 -15.32 -6.36
CA ARG A 43 -12.54 -14.16 -5.49
C ARG A 43 -11.17 -14.20 -4.81
N ALA A 44 -10.30 -15.17 -5.16
CA ALA A 44 -8.98 -15.28 -4.56
C ALA A 44 -8.17 -13.98 -4.73
N ASP A 45 -8.27 -13.36 -5.90
CA ASP A 45 -7.62 -12.08 -6.22
C ASP A 45 -8.02 -10.97 -5.25
N ALA A 46 -9.31 -10.90 -4.88
CA ALA A 46 -9.82 -9.90 -3.95
C ALA A 46 -9.32 -10.12 -2.52
N PHE A 47 -9.21 -11.37 -2.07
CA PHE A 47 -8.65 -11.68 -0.75
C PHE A 47 -7.15 -11.39 -0.69
N VAL A 48 -6.41 -11.75 -1.74
CA VAL A 48 -4.97 -11.46 -1.84
C VAL A 48 -4.74 -9.94 -1.87
N ALA A 49 -5.53 -9.21 -2.65
CA ALA A 49 -5.44 -7.74 -2.70
C ALA A 49 -5.83 -7.10 -1.37
N ALA A 50 -6.85 -7.62 -0.67
CA ALA A 50 -7.24 -7.10 0.64
C ALA A 50 -6.16 -7.29 1.72
N ALA A 51 -5.25 -8.26 1.56
CA ALA A 51 -4.19 -8.52 2.53
C ALA A 51 -3.24 -7.32 2.69
N GLY A 52 -2.96 -6.56 1.62
CA GLY A 52 -2.11 -5.37 1.67
C GLY A 52 -2.67 -4.27 2.57
N PRO A 53 -3.87 -3.71 2.27
CA PRO A 53 -4.53 -2.75 3.13
C PRO A 53 -4.77 -3.26 4.56
N LEU A 54 -5.17 -4.52 4.71
CA LEU A 54 -5.43 -5.10 6.02
C LEU A 54 -4.16 -5.15 6.88
N MET A 55 -3.03 -5.55 6.31
CA MET A 55 -1.76 -5.58 7.05
C MET A 55 -1.34 -4.17 7.48
N ASN A 56 -1.48 -3.18 6.60
CA ASN A 56 -1.23 -1.78 6.93
C ASN A 56 -2.15 -1.28 8.06
N LEU A 57 -3.43 -1.63 8.03
CA LEU A 57 -4.35 -1.32 9.13
C LEU A 57 -3.88 -1.95 10.45
N LEU A 58 -3.55 -3.25 10.43
CA LEU A 58 -3.08 -3.97 11.61
C LEU A 58 -1.78 -3.40 12.17
N LEU A 59 -0.83 -3.02 11.31
CA LEU A 59 0.42 -2.38 11.74
C LEU A 59 0.15 -1.03 12.41
N GLY A 60 -0.74 -0.21 11.86
CA GLY A 60 -1.12 1.06 12.48
C GLY A 60 -1.82 0.88 13.84
N LEU A 61 -2.74 -0.10 13.95
CA LEU A 61 -3.37 -0.45 15.23
C LEU A 61 -2.34 -0.97 16.24
N GLY A 62 -1.42 -1.84 15.82
CA GLY A 62 -0.33 -2.34 16.65
C GLY A 62 0.60 -1.23 17.12
N GLY A 63 0.92 -0.26 16.27
CA GLY A 63 1.68 0.93 16.66
C GLY A 63 0.98 1.75 17.75
N GLY A 64 -0.35 1.91 17.66
CA GLY A 64 -1.15 2.55 18.71
C GLY A 64 -1.09 1.79 20.04
N ALA A 65 -1.22 0.47 20.00
CA ALA A 65 -1.08 -0.38 21.19
C ALA A 65 0.32 -0.25 21.82
N LEU A 66 1.38 -0.14 21.01
CA LEU A 66 2.74 0.10 21.50
C LEU A 66 2.90 1.48 22.15
N ILE A 67 2.24 2.52 21.64
CA ILE A 67 2.23 3.84 22.29
C ILE A 67 1.65 3.73 23.70
N HIS A 68 0.51 3.07 23.86
CA HIS A 68 -0.10 2.86 25.19
C HIS A 68 0.79 2.05 26.13
N LEU A 69 1.38 0.96 25.63
CA LEU A 69 2.29 0.13 26.40
C LEU A 69 3.51 0.91 26.89
N PHE A 70 4.16 1.67 26.01
CA PHE A 70 5.36 2.43 26.36
C PHE A 70 5.05 3.67 27.21
N HIS A 71 3.87 4.27 27.02
CA HIS A 71 3.40 5.32 27.91
C HIS A 71 3.19 4.81 29.33
N PHE A 72 2.52 3.66 29.49
CA PHE A 72 2.29 3.02 30.79
C PHE A 72 3.59 2.68 31.52
N ASN A 73 4.63 2.25 30.80
CA ASN A 73 5.95 1.92 31.36
C ASN A 73 6.91 3.11 31.50
N GLY A 74 6.50 4.33 31.12
CA GLY A 74 7.33 5.54 31.19
C GLY A 74 8.45 5.62 30.14
N TRP A 75 8.53 4.68 29.20
CA TRP A 75 9.58 4.61 28.17
C TRP A 75 9.38 5.61 27.02
N LEU A 76 8.19 6.20 26.93
CA LEU A 76 7.83 7.10 25.84
C LEU A 76 8.70 8.38 25.81
N TYR A 77 9.21 8.80 26.97
CA TYR A 77 9.97 10.03 27.16
C TYR A 77 11.45 9.78 27.47
N TRP A 78 11.97 8.58 27.14
CA TRP A 78 13.37 8.26 27.40
C TRP A 78 14.28 9.23 26.63
N GLU A 79 15.07 10.02 27.38
CA GLU A 79 15.94 11.05 26.83
C GLU A 79 16.93 10.46 25.81
N GLY A 80 16.95 11.03 24.60
CA GLY A 80 17.85 10.64 23.52
C GLY A 80 17.20 9.88 22.36
N PHE A 81 15.98 9.35 22.52
CA PHE A 81 15.27 8.67 21.42
C PHE A 81 13.82 9.18 21.26
N PRO A 82 13.45 9.77 20.11
CA PRO A 82 12.11 10.34 19.90
C PRO A 82 11.07 9.25 19.58
N LEU A 83 10.89 8.27 20.48
CA LEU A 83 10.05 7.08 20.31
C LEU A 83 8.60 7.43 19.94
N MET A 84 8.02 8.42 20.62
CA MET A 84 6.66 8.89 20.34
C MET A 84 6.52 9.38 18.90
N LYS A 85 7.49 10.18 18.43
CA LYS A 85 7.48 10.72 17.06
C LYS A 85 7.64 9.59 16.04
N LEU A 86 8.54 8.64 16.30
CA LEU A 86 8.78 7.48 15.44
C LEU A 86 7.51 6.62 15.30
N LEU A 87 6.87 6.26 16.41
CA LEU A 87 5.64 5.46 16.41
C LEU A 87 4.49 6.23 15.74
N THR A 88 4.37 7.53 16.00
CA THR A 88 3.38 8.37 15.34
C THR A 88 3.56 8.36 13.82
N PHE A 89 4.79 8.53 13.31
CA PHE A 89 5.06 8.44 11.88
C PHE A 89 4.77 7.05 11.33
N PHE A 90 5.18 5.99 12.03
CA PHE A 90 4.91 4.62 11.64
C PHE A 90 3.41 4.35 11.47
N ILE A 91 2.59 4.77 12.45
CA ILE A 91 1.13 4.61 12.39
C ILE A 91 0.55 5.40 11.22
N LEU A 92 0.94 6.68 11.06
CA LEU A 92 0.42 7.53 9.99
C LEU A 92 0.78 7.00 8.60
N ILE A 93 2.00 6.49 8.40
CA ILE A 93 2.42 5.88 7.13
C ILE A 93 1.54 4.67 6.83
N ASN A 94 1.37 3.76 7.79
CA ASN A 94 0.57 2.56 7.62
C ASN A 94 -0.91 2.89 7.35
N PHE A 95 -1.51 3.82 8.09
CA PHE A 95 -2.89 4.24 7.82
C PHE A 95 -3.05 4.92 6.46
N ASN A 96 -2.11 5.79 6.07
CA ASN A 96 -2.13 6.39 4.74
C ASN A 96 -2.02 5.34 3.64
N LEU A 97 -1.13 4.34 3.80
CA LEU A 97 -0.97 3.24 2.84
C LEU A 97 -2.21 2.34 2.78
N CYS A 98 -2.84 2.06 3.92
CA CYS A 98 -4.11 1.35 3.97
C CYS A 98 -5.19 2.08 3.16
N LEU A 99 -5.44 3.35 3.48
CA LEU A 99 -6.47 4.15 2.82
C LEU A 99 -6.17 4.36 1.33
N PHE A 100 -4.90 4.58 0.97
CA PHE A 100 -4.50 4.71 -0.43
C PHE A 100 -4.71 3.41 -1.20
N ASN A 101 -4.31 2.26 -0.65
CA ASN A 101 -4.50 0.98 -1.32
C ASN A 101 -5.98 0.53 -1.37
N LEU A 102 -6.90 1.15 -0.63
CA LEU A 102 -8.34 0.86 -0.74
C LEU A 102 -9.04 1.61 -1.88
N ILE A 103 -8.36 2.53 -2.56
CA ILE A 103 -8.94 3.26 -3.69
C ILE A 103 -9.22 2.29 -4.85
N PRO A 104 -10.44 2.27 -5.41
CA PRO A 104 -10.83 1.34 -6.47
C PRO A 104 -10.36 1.79 -7.86
N LEU A 105 -9.08 2.14 -7.98
CA LEU A 105 -8.42 2.52 -9.24
C LEU A 105 -7.16 1.68 -9.42
N GLY A 106 -7.04 0.96 -10.54
CA GLY A 106 -5.82 0.24 -10.89
C GLY A 106 -4.64 1.23 -10.99
N PRO A 107 -3.42 0.89 -10.54
CA PRO A 107 -2.89 -0.40 -10.09
C PRO A 107 -3.09 -0.72 -8.60
N LEU A 108 -3.98 -0.03 -7.88
CA LEU A 108 -4.13 -0.19 -6.44
C LEU A 108 -4.97 -1.44 -6.08
N ASP A 109 -4.67 -2.01 -4.91
CA ASP A 109 -5.30 -3.24 -4.41
C ASP A 109 -6.83 -3.12 -4.34
N GLY A 110 -7.34 -1.94 -4.03
CA GLY A 110 -8.76 -1.62 -3.90
C GLY A 110 -9.55 -1.91 -5.18
N SER A 111 -8.90 -1.87 -6.34
CA SER A 111 -9.55 -2.23 -7.60
C SER A 111 -9.87 -3.72 -7.69
N TYR A 112 -8.96 -4.59 -7.26
CA TYR A 112 -9.16 -6.03 -7.17
C TYR A 112 -10.10 -6.41 -6.02
N VAL A 113 -10.04 -5.68 -4.91
CA VAL A 113 -10.98 -5.84 -3.79
C VAL A 113 -12.40 -5.56 -4.28
N LEU A 114 -12.64 -4.40 -4.92
CA LEU A 114 -13.95 -4.03 -5.44
C LEU A 114 -14.46 -5.04 -6.46
N SER A 115 -13.61 -5.47 -7.41
CA SER A 115 -14.01 -6.43 -8.44
C SER A 115 -14.48 -7.78 -7.87
N GLY A 116 -13.97 -8.18 -6.69
CA GLY A 116 -14.41 -9.38 -5.97
C GLY A 116 -15.84 -9.32 -5.42
N PHE A 117 -16.37 -8.13 -5.16
CA PHE A 117 -17.73 -7.92 -4.65
C PHE A 117 -18.77 -7.69 -5.74
N LEU A 118 -18.34 -7.40 -6.97
CA LEU A 118 -19.23 -7.19 -8.11
C LEU A 118 -19.82 -8.51 -8.64
N ASN A 119 -21.02 -8.44 -9.22
CA ASN A 119 -21.58 -9.54 -10.00
C ASN A 119 -20.77 -9.75 -11.29
N ARG A 120 -20.95 -10.89 -11.98
CA ARG A 120 -20.12 -11.27 -13.14
C ARG A 120 -20.12 -10.22 -14.26
N GLU A 121 -21.26 -9.62 -14.56
CA GLU A 121 -21.39 -8.64 -15.64
C GLU A 121 -20.70 -7.31 -15.29
N LEU A 122 -20.95 -6.79 -14.09
CA LEU A 122 -20.34 -5.57 -13.60
C LEU A 122 -18.84 -5.74 -13.40
N LYS A 123 -18.39 -6.90 -12.91
CA LYS A 123 -16.99 -7.24 -12.74
C LYS A 123 -16.24 -7.12 -14.07
N TRP A 124 -16.74 -7.73 -15.14
CA TRP A 124 -16.11 -7.66 -16.45
C TRP A 124 -16.05 -6.24 -17.00
N LYS A 125 -17.17 -5.49 -16.93
CA LYS A 125 -17.20 -4.09 -17.36
C LYS A 125 -16.19 -3.25 -16.57
N TYR A 126 -16.16 -3.41 -15.25
CA TYR A 126 -15.23 -2.72 -14.36
C TYR A 126 -13.78 -3.07 -14.67
N GLU A 127 -13.43 -4.35 -14.81
CA GLU A 127 -12.07 -4.80 -15.10
C GLU A 127 -11.58 -4.30 -16.47
N GLU A 128 -12.43 -4.30 -17.49
CA GLU A 128 -12.11 -3.76 -18.81
C GLU A 128 -11.83 -2.24 -18.74
N TRP A 129 -12.67 -1.49 -18.04
CA TRP A 129 -12.50 -0.05 -17.86
C TRP A 129 -11.26 0.26 -17.02
N ASN A 130 -11.04 -0.50 -15.95
CA ASN A 130 -9.89 -0.33 -15.07
C ASN A 130 -8.57 -0.65 -15.80
N ALA A 131 -8.55 -1.67 -16.66
CA ALA A 131 -7.38 -2.01 -17.46
C ALA A 131 -7.03 -0.90 -18.48
N ARG A 132 -8.03 -0.21 -19.04
CA ARG A 132 -7.82 0.87 -20.01
C ARG A 132 -7.50 2.21 -19.36
N PHE A 133 -8.26 2.57 -18.32
CA PHE A 133 -8.28 3.92 -17.77
C PHE A 133 -7.82 4.01 -16.31
N GLY A 134 -7.70 2.91 -15.58
CA GLY A 134 -7.41 2.92 -14.14
C GLY A 134 -6.14 3.69 -13.80
N TYR A 135 -5.02 3.36 -14.47
CA TYR A 135 -3.75 4.06 -14.28
C TYR A 135 -3.84 5.55 -14.60
N HIS A 136 -4.49 5.90 -15.73
CA HIS A 136 -4.67 7.29 -16.15
C HIS A 136 -5.57 8.06 -15.18
N ALA A 137 -6.60 7.42 -14.64
CA ALA A 137 -7.49 7.99 -13.64
C ALA A 137 -6.74 8.24 -12.31
N LEU A 138 -5.89 7.31 -11.88
CA LEU A 138 -5.05 7.51 -10.70
C LEU A 138 -4.06 8.66 -10.91
N LEU A 139 -3.36 8.70 -12.05
CA LEU A 139 -2.47 9.81 -12.38
C LEU A 139 -3.22 11.13 -12.43
N GLY A 140 -4.39 11.16 -13.06
CA GLY A 140 -5.26 12.33 -13.10
C GLY A 140 -5.62 12.80 -11.69
N LEU A 141 -6.01 11.89 -10.79
CA LEU A 141 -6.31 12.21 -9.39
C LEU A 141 -5.11 12.80 -8.67
N VAL A 142 -3.91 12.23 -8.86
CA VAL A 142 -2.66 12.75 -8.28
C VAL A 142 -2.33 14.14 -8.81
N LEU A 143 -2.41 14.33 -10.13
CA LEU A 143 -2.13 15.62 -10.77
C LEU A 143 -3.11 16.69 -10.30
N VAL A 144 -4.41 16.38 -10.27
CA VAL A 144 -5.46 17.28 -9.76
C VAL A 144 -5.21 17.62 -8.29
N SER A 145 -4.79 16.65 -7.47
CA SER A 145 -4.46 16.86 -6.07
C SER A 145 -3.25 17.77 -5.83
N VAL A 146 -2.36 17.91 -6.82
CA VAL A 146 -1.16 18.76 -6.71
C VAL A 146 -1.40 20.12 -7.38
N ALA A 147 -2.12 20.13 -8.50
CA ALA A 147 -2.29 21.30 -9.35
C ALA A 147 -3.43 22.22 -8.90
N LEU A 148 -4.50 21.70 -8.27
CA LEU A 148 -5.64 22.51 -7.83
C LEU A 148 -5.44 23.05 -6.41
N PRO A 149 -5.31 24.38 -6.22
CA PRO A 149 -5.27 24.97 -4.89
C PRO A 149 -6.55 24.68 -4.12
N GLY A 150 -6.43 24.21 -2.87
CA GLY A 150 -7.57 23.90 -2.00
C GLY A 150 -8.12 22.48 -2.13
N PHE A 151 -7.76 21.73 -3.18
CA PHE A 151 -8.06 20.31 -3.29
C PHE A 151 -6.80 19.47 -3.10
N SER A 152 -6.74 18.70 -2.01
CA SER A 152 -5.65 17.76 -1.78
C SER A 152 -6.19 16.40 -1.36
N PHE A 153 -6.22 15.48 -2.31
CA PHE A 153 -6.61 14.09 -2.08
C PHE A 153 -5.74 13.43 -1.00
N PHE A 154 -4.42 13.60 -1.09
CA PHE A 154 -3.49 13.12 -0.06
C PHE A 154 -3.71 13.84 1.28
N GLY A 155 -4.12 15.11 1.24
CA GLY A 155 -4.54 15.87 2.41
C GLY A 155 -5.74 15.22 3.12
N TRP A 156 -6.77 14.81 2.37
CA TRP A 156 -7.95 14.12 2.91
C TRP A 156 -7.58 12.77 3.53
N ILE A 157 -6.79 11.95 2.83
CA ILE A 157 -6.27 10.69 3.38
C ILE A 157 -5.53 10.97 4.70
N SER A 158 -4.63 11.95 4.70
CA SER A 158 -3.84 12.30 5.88
C SER A 158 -4.71 12.84 7.02
N GLN A 159 -5.80 13.56 6.72
CA GLN A 159 -6.76 14.01 7.73
C GLN A 159 -7.51 12.84 8.36
N ILE A 160 -7.96 11.87 7.57
CA ILE A 160 -8.61 10.66 8.06
C ILE A 160 -7.63 9.85 8.92
N SER A 161 -6.41 9.62 8.45
CA SER A 161 -5.36 8.92 9.21
C SER A 161 -5.03 9.60 10.53
N ARG A 162 -4.97 10.95 10.56
CA ARG A 162 -4.81 11.71 11.82
C ARG A 162 -6.04 11.58 12.73
N GLY A 163 -7.24 11.49 12.17
CA GLY A 163 -8.46 11.17 12.91
C GLY A 163 -8.35 9.81 13.60
N MET A 164 -7.98 8.77 12.85
CA MET A 164 -7.76 7.42 13.36
C MET A 164 -6.67 7.38 14.44
N LEU A 165 -5.55 8.07 14.22
CA LEU A 165 -4.48 8.19 15.21
C LEU A 165 -4.97 8.85 16.51
N ARG A 166 -5.75 9.93 16.41
CA ARG A 166 -6.31 10.61 17.59
C ARG A 166 -7.23 9.69 18.38
N LEU A 167 -8.09 8.93 17.70
CA LEU A 167 -8.95 7.93 18.34
C LEU A 167 -8.15 6.79 19.00
N LEU A 168 -6.97 6.48 18.48
CA LEU A 168 -6.11 5.47 19.08
C LEU A 168 -5.38 5.95 20.32
N ILE A 169 -5.05 7.24 20.42
CA ILE A 169 -4.21 7.79 21.51
C ILE A 169 -5.05 8.49 22.58
N SER A 170 -6.29 8.88 22.26
CA SER A 170 -7.27 9.38 23.24
C SER A 170 -7.65 8.32 24.26
#